data_AF-A0A0E9LVF2-F1
#
_entry.id   AF-A0A0E9LVF2-F1
#
_cell.length_a   1.000
_cell.length_b   1.000
_cell.length_c   1.000
_cell.angle_alpha   90.00
_cell.angle_beta   90.00
_cell.angle_gamma   90.00
#
_symmetry.space_group_name_H-M   'P 1'
#
loop_
_entity.id
_entity.type
_entity.pdbx_description
1 polymer ?
#
loop_
_entity_poly.entity_id
_entity_poly.type
_entity_poly.pdbx_seq_one_letter_code
_entity_poly.pdbx_strand_id
1 'polypeptide(L)' 'MRDVESFKELQFLPGNFHNLSGDRNGQWACNLDHPYRLIFEPAIQPVPANEHGTPILTEMRVVAIIEIIDYH' A
#
# COMPACT_ATOMS: atom_id res chain seq x y z
N MET A 1 -7.89 -12.07 -13.49
CA MET A 1 -7.24 -11.10 -12.60
C MET A 1 -8.32 -10.55 -11.69
N ARG A 2 -8.13 -10.55 -10.36
CA ARG A 2 -9.10 -9.99 -9.42
C ARG A 2 -8.66 -8.57 -9.09
N ASP A 3 -9.52 -7.61 -9.37
CA ASP A 3 -9.45 -6.26 -8.85
C ASP A 3 -9.99 -6.20 -7.42
N VAL A 4 -9.60 -5.16 -6.70
CA VAL A 4 -10.05 -4.87 -5.35
C VAL A 4 -10.43 -3.40 -5.26
N GLU A 5 -11.39 -3.08 -4.39
CA GLU A 5 -11.98 -1.74 -4.33
C GLU A 5 -11.28 -0.85 -3.32
N SER A 6 -10.46 -1.41 -2.43
CA SER A 6 -9.79 -0.63 -1.38
C SER A 6 -8.52 -1.27 -0.83
N PHE A 7 -7.71 -0.46 -0.13
CA PHE A 7 -6.49 -0.93 0.54
C PHE A 7 -6.74 -2.03 1.57
N LYS A 8 -7.93 -2.06 2.18
CA LYS A 8 -8.31 -3.10 3.15
C LYS A 8 -8.20 -4.52 2.58
N GLU A 9 -8.38 -4.67 1.27
CA GLU A 9 -8.36 -5.97 0.61
C GLU A 9 -6.95 -6.43 0.20
N LEU A 10 -5.96 -5.52 0.16
CA LEU A 10 -4.62 -5.81 -0.35
C LEU A 10 -3.95 -6.97 0.40
N GLN A 11 -4.11 -7.04 1.72
CA GLN A 11 -3.56 -8.11 2.55
C GLN A 11 -4.05 -9.53 2.19
N PHE A 12 -5.16 -9.63 1.45
CA PHE A 12 -5.72 -10.91 1.00
C PHE A 12 -5.32 -11.26 -0.44
N LEU A 13 -4.61 -10.37 -1.13
CA LEU A 13 -4.11 -10.62 -2.47
C LEU A 13 -2.77 -11.38 -2.45
N PRO A 14 -2.52 -12.25 -3.45
CA PRO A 14 -1.20 -12.83 -3.64
C PRO A 14 -0.20 -11.72 -3.96
N GLY A 15 1.04 -11.84 -3.48
CA GLY A 15 2.07 -10.80 -3.67
C GLY A 15 2.55 -10.15 -2.37
N ASN A 16 2.12 -10.64 -1.20
CA ASN A 16 2.62 -10.20 0.11
C ASN A 16 2.51 -8.68 0.31
N PHE A 17 1.32 -8.12 0.08
CA PHE A 17 1.05 -6.71 0.32
C PHE A 17 1.12 -6.37 1.81
N HIS A 18 1.91 -5.35 2.17
CA HIS A 18 2.03 -4.89 3.56
C HIS A 18 2.40 -3.40 3.63
N ASN A 19 1.96 -2.75 4.71
CA ASN A 19 2.38 -1.39 5.05
C ASN A 19 3.85 -1.42 5.53
N LEU A 20 4.60 -0.40 5.16
CA LEU A 20 5.97 -0.17 5.61
C LEU A 20 5.98 0.63 6.92
N SER A 21 7.13 0.67 7.57
CA SER A 21 7.34 1.33 8.86
C SER A 21 8.52 2.30 8.82
N GLY A 22 8.76 3.02 9.92
CA GLY A 22 9.83 4.01 10.01
C GLY A 22 9.62 5.18 9.04
N ASP A 23 10.67 5.54 8.30
CA ASP A 23 10.66 6.68 7.36
C ASP A 23 9.70 6.47 6.18
N ARG A 24 9.24 5.24 5.96
CA ARG A 24 8.27 4.88 4.92
C ARG A 24 6.88 4.57 5.47
N ASN A 25 6.59 4.96 6.71
CA ASN A 25 5.27 4.77 7.29
C ASN A 25 4.18 5.42 6.43
N GLY A 26 3.18 4.64 6.02
CA GLY A 26 2.11 5.08 5.10
C GLY A 26 2.32 4.62 3.65
N GLN A 27 3.51 4.14 3.31
CA GLN A 27 3.78 3.46 2.04
C GLN A 27 3.57 1.96 2.16
N TRP A 28 3.27 1.32 1.05
CA TRP A 28 2.98 -0.10 0.95
C TRP A 28 3.94 -0.75 -0.03
N ALA A 29 4.19 -2.04 0.17
CA ALA A 29 5.01 -2.84 -0.71
C ALA A 29 4.31 -4.15 -1.10
N CYS A 30 4.59 -4.64 -2.30
CA CYS A 30 4.30 -6.00 -2.72
C CYS A 30 5.44 -6.60 -3.57
N ASN A 31 5.47 -7.92 -3.64
CA ASN A 31 6.44 -8.69 -4.41
C ASN A 31 6.17 -8.56 -5.91
N LEU A 32 7.23 -8.28 -6.67
CA LEU A 32 7.28 -8.52 -8.12
C LEU A 32 8.06 -9.82 -8.37
N ASP A 33 8.78 -9.91 -9.49
CA ASP A 33 9.77 -10.96 -9.66
C ASP A 33 10.88 -10.79 -8.61
N HIS A 34 11.18 -11.86 -7.88
CA HIS A 34 12.13 -11.78 -6.78
C HIS A 34 13.51 -11.34 -7.31
N PRO A 35 14.20 -10.38 -6.66
CA PRO A 35 13.92 -9.80 -5.34
C PRO A 35 13.12 -8.49 -5.32
N TYR A 36 12.62 -8.01 -6.45
CA TYR A 36 12.04 -6.67 -6.57
C TYR A 36 10.74 -6.47 -5.79
N ARG A 37 10.54 -5.23 -5.33
CA ARG A 37 9.32 -4.76 -4.68
C ARG A 37 8.77 -3.54 -5.40
N LEU A 38 7.46 -3.52 -5.60
CA LEU A 38 6.74 -2.31 -5.98
C LEU A 38 6.39 -1.55 -4.70
N ILE A 39 6.79 -0.28 -4.63
CA ILE A 39 6.44 0.63 -3.54
C ILE A 39 5.39 1.61 -4.03
N PHE A 40 4.32 1.77 -3.27
CA PHE A 40 3.21 2.66 -3.60
C PHE A 40 2.56 3.22 -2.34
N GLU A 41 1.77 4.28 -2.47
CA GLU A 41 1.09 4.93 -1.35
C GLU A 41 -0.30 5.43 -1.77
N PRO A 42 -1.21 5.77 -0.84
CA PRO A 42 -2.45 6.44 -1.21
C PRO A 42 -2.20 7.76 -1.93
N ALA A 43 -2.75 7.88 -3.15
CA ALA A 43 -2.58 9.07 -3.99
C ALA A 43 -3.38 10.29 -3.52
N ILE A 44 -4.48 10.06 -2.80
CA ILE A 44 -5.38 11.12 -2.34
C ILE A 44 -4.95 11.55 -0.93
N GLN A 45 -4.70 12.85 -0.78
CA GLN A 45 -4.29 13.46 0.48
C GLN A 45 -5.30 14.52 0.91
N PRO A 46 -5.57 14.66 2.23
CA PRO A 46 -5.02 13.84 3.32
C PRO A 46 -5.57 12.40 3.29
N VAL A 47 -4.80 11.44 3.81
CA VAL A 47 -5.26 10.05 3.97
C VAL A 47 -6.52 10.05 4.87
N PRO A 48 -7.63 9.42 4.44
CA PRO A 48 -8.83 9.30 5.26
C PRO A 48 -8.49 8.63 6.60
N ALA A 49 -8.91 9.26 7.71
CA ALA A 49 -8.63 8.78 9.05
C ALA A 49 -9.83 8.99 9.98
N ASN A 50 -9.95 8.15 10.99
CA ASN A 50 -10.98 8.31 12.02
C ASN A 50 -10.62 9.44 13.02
N GLU A 51 -11.47 9.65 14.01
CA GLU A 51 -11.29 10.69 15.05
C GLU A 51 -10.01 10.53 15.89
N HIS A 52 -9.36 9.36 15.85
CA HIS A 52 -8.09 9.08 16.52
C HIS A 52 -6.87 9.17 15.59
N GLY A 53 -7.06 9.57 14.31
CA GLY A 53 -5.99 9.64 13.32
C GLY A 53 -5.61 8.28 12.72
N THR A 54 -6.38 7.21 12.98
CA THR A 54 -6.14 5.89 12.39
C THR A 54 -6.66 5.86 10.95
N PRO A 55 -5.83 5.44 9.96
CA PRO A 55 -6.26 5.37 8.56
C PRO A 55 -7.48 4.46 8.32
N ILE A 56 -8.42 4.93 7.51
CA ILE A 56 -9.62 4.20 7.10
C ILE A 56 -9.34 3.52 5.75
N LEU A 57 -8.76 2.32 5.80
CA LEU A 57 -8.30 1.60 4.59
C LEU A 57 -9.40 1.29 3.57
N THR A 58 -10.67 1.26 3.98
CA THR A 58 -11.83 1.04 3.09
C THR A 58 -12.13 2.24 2.17
N GLU A 59 -11.62 3.42 2.52
CA GLU A 59 -11.85 4.66 1.77
C GLU A 59 -10.68 4.99 0.83
N MET A 60 -9.55 4.29 0.96
CA MET A 60 -8.38 4.44 0.12
C MET A 60 -8.51 3.54 -1.12
N ARG A 61 -8.63 4.14 -2.31
CA ARG A 61 -8.88 3.42 -3.57
C ARG A 61 -7.88 3.70 -4.69
N VAL A 62 -7.15 4.79 -4.60
CA VAL A 62 -6.22 5.24 -5.64
C VAL A 62 -4.80 5.20 -5.08
N VAL A 63 -3.90 4.56 -5.82
CA VAL A 63 -2.48 4.43 -5.48
C VAL A 63 -1.63 5.35 -6.35
N ALA A 64 -0.59 5.93 -5.76
CA ALA A 64 0.52 6.52 -6.49
C ALA A 64 1.69 5.54 -6.44
N ILE A 65 2.26 5.22 -7.61
CA ILE A 65 3.46 4.38 -7.68
C ILE A 65 4.67 5.26 -7.35
N ILE A 66 5.48 4.81 -6.40
CA ILE A 66 6.65 5.54 -5.93
C ILE A 66 7.91 5.03 -6.63
N GLU A 67 8.18 3.73 -6.53
CA GLU A 67 9.39 3.14 -7.11
C GLU A 67 9.32 1.61 -7.20
N ILE A 68 10.26 1.04 -7.94
CA ILE A 68 10.62 -0.38 -7.88
C ILE A 68 12.02 -0.47 -7.29
N ILE A 69 12.18 -1.29 -6.25
CA ILE A 69 13.43 -1.39 -5.49
C ILE A 69 13.82 -2.86 -5.26
N ASP A 70 15.13 -3.13 -5.26
CA ASP A 70 15.70 -4.39 -4.79
C ASP A 70 15.93 -4.32 -3.27
N TYR A 71 15.50 -5.35 -2.55
CA TYR A 71 15.68 -5.44 -1.09
C TYR A 71 16.98 -6.15 -0.69
N HIS A 72 17.88 -6.45 -1.64
CA HIS A 72 19.21 -7.01 -1.40
C HIS A 72 20.35 -6.08 -1.82
#